data_AF-A0A220U1U3-F1
#
_entry.id   AF-A0A220U1U3-F1
#
_cell.length_a   1.000
_cell.length_b   1.000
_cell.length_c   1.000
_cell.angle_alpha   90.00
_cell.angle_beta   90.00
_cell.angle_gamma   90.00
#
_symmetry.space_group_name_H-M   'P 1'
#
loop_
_entity.id
_entity.type
_entity.pdbx_description
1 polymer ?
#
loop_
_entity_poly.entity_id
_entity_poly.type
_entity_poly.pdbx_seq_one_letter_code
_entity_poly.pdbx_strand_id
1 'polypeptide(L)'
;MVMTNSLIYLLVITFIAVTVLAKLILSHVLYKAKYEKRLKKYIEIKTVDKHENKKEISQPSERFYLKRVSSGIERVLNLSKHEKLLVQSGIQLSQGEVFIGRLMVAVIAISIGVFYDFPILLIISCGFVGFYLPIMYVKKGRKKRLEKCSNQLGEALGTMANALRAGFSFMQAMKMVAKEIDDPLGPEFSKALQEINYGVSVENAFRGLIERLPDKELEIVLNTLIIQRSTGGT
;
A
#
# COMPACT_ATOMS: atom_id res chain seq x y z
N MET A 1 42.16 10.78 29.59
CA MET A 1 41.89 11.98 28.76
C MET A 1 41.55 11.61 27.31
N VAL A 2 42.26 10.68 26.67
CA VAL A 2 41.95 10.24 25.29
C VAL A 2 40.57 9.55 25.19
N MET A 3 40.21 8.70 26.15
CA MET A 3 38.93 7.96 26.17
C MET A 3 37.71 8.88 26.33
N THR A 4 37.82 9.94 27.14
CA THR A 4 36.77 10.93 27.33
C THR A 4 36.53 11.77 26.05
N ASN A 5 37.59 12.09 25.31
CA ASN A 5 37.47 12.84 24.06
C ASN A 5 36.81 12.00 22.95
N SER A 6 37.18 10.72 22.80
CA SER A 6 36.53 9.81 21.84
C SER A 6 35.03 9.63 22.09
N LEU A 7 34.64 9.58 23.35
CA LEU A 7 33.25 9.42 23.79
C LEU A 7 32.40 10.68 23.44
N ILE A 8 32.99 11.87 23.57
CA ILE A 8 32.38 13.13 23.16
C ILE A 8 32.17 13.18 21.63
N TYR A 9 33.17 12.78 20.83
CA TYR A 9 33.03 12.77 19.37
C TYR A 9 31.94 11.80 18.89
N LEU A 10 31.81 10.64 19.52
CA LEU A 10 30.80 9.64 19.17
C LEU A 10 29.37 10.14 19.50
N LEU A 11 29.19 10.79 20.65
CA LEU A 11 27.94 11.44 21.03
C LEU A 11 27.57 12.58 20.06
N VAL A 12 28.54 13.38 19.64
CA VAL A 12 28.32 14.46 18.68
C VAL A 12 27.93 13.91 17.30
N ILE A 13 28.62 12.87 16.81
CA ILE A 13 28.32 12.25 15.50
C ILE A 13 26.93 11.60 15.50
N THR A 14 26.57 10.87 16.56
CA THR A 14 25.23 10.26 16.68
C THR A 14 24.14 11.31 16.80
N PHE A 15 24.36 12.37 17.59
CA PHE A 15 23.44 13.49 17.71
C PHE A 15 23.22 14.20 16.38
N ILE A 16 24.29 14.44 15.62
CA ILE A 16 24.23 15.04 14.27
C ILE A 16 23.49 14.10 13.30
N ALA A 17 23.78 12.81 13.32
CA ALA A 17 23.09 11.83 12.47
C ALA A 17 21.59 11.78 12.78
N VAL A 18 21.21 11.74 14.07
CA VAL A 18 19.81 11.73 14.51
C VAL A 18 19.10 13.02 14.11
N THR A 19 19.73 14.19 14.27
CA THR A 19 19.12 15.48 13.91
C THR A 19 18.97 15.69 12.40
N VAL A 20 19.96 15.27 11.60
CA VAL A 20 19.86 15.30 10.13
C VAL A 20 18.75 14.36 9.65
N LEU A 21 18.67 13.15 10.22
CA LEU A 21 17.63 12.18 9.89
C LEU A 21 16.24 12.67 10.33
N ALA A 22 16.12 13.27 11.51
CA ALA A 22 14.88 13.88 11.98
C ALA A 22 14.42 15.01 11.05
N LYS A 23 15.34 15.86 10.56
CA LYS A 23 15.03 16.87 9.54
C LYS A 23 14.60 16.26 8.20
N LEU A 24 15.19 15.15 7.78
CA LEU A 24 14.78 14.45 6.55
C LEU A 24 13.39 13.84 6.69
N ILE A 25 13.07 13.24 7.83
CA ILE A 25 11.74 12.72 8.16
C ILE A 25 10.73 13.86 8.22
N LEU A 26 11.02 14.94 8.94
CA LEU A 26 10.15 16.11 9.06
C LEU A 26 9.93 16.78 7.70
N SER A 27 11.00 16.94 6.91
CA SER A 27 10.92 17.43 5.54
C SER A 27 10.01 16.53 4.72
N HIS A 28 10.21 15.22 4.71
CA HIS A 28 9.42 14.32 3.88
C HIS A 28 7.94 14.26 4.29
N VAL A 29 7.64 14.27 5.60
CA VAL A 29 6.28 14.31 6.16
C VAL A 29 5.58 15.63 5.80
N LEU A 30 6.28 16.77 5.93
CA LEU A 30 5.75 18.08 5.56
C LEU A 30 5.63 18.27 4.04
N TYR A 31 6.52 17.64 3.24
CA TYR A 31 6.45 17.64 1.78
C TYR A 31 5.26 16.82 1.27
N LYS A 32 4.96 15.65 1.86
CA LYS A 32 3.78 14.84 1.52
C LYS A 32 2.47 15.61 1.78
N ALA A 33 2.38 16.32 2.90
CA ALA A 33 1.24 17.18 3.23
C ALA A 33 1.08 18.39 2.27
N LYS A 34 2.19 18.93 1.75
CA LYS A 34 2.18 20.04 0.77
C LYS A 34 1.88 19.57 -0.66
N TYR A 35 2.27 18.35 -1.02
CA TYR A 35 1.99 17.75 -2.33
C TYR A 35 0.51 17.37 -2.50
N GLU A 36 -0.15 16.80 -1.49
CA GLU A 36 -1.58 16.48 -1.59
C GLU A 36 -2.48 17.73 -1.73
N LYS A 37 -2.14 18.82 -1.03
CA LYS A 37 -2.83 20.12 -1.20
C LYS A 37 -2.63 20.72 -2.58
N ARG A 38 -1.49 20.47 -3.22
CA ARG A 38 -1.24 20.89 -4.60
C ARG A 38 -1.96 19.98 -5.58
N LEU A 39 -1.89 18.66 -5.46
CA LEU A 39 -2.51 17.73 -6.41
C LEU A 39 -4.04 17.85 -6.47
N LYS A 40 -4.71 18.06 -5.32
CA LYS A 40 -6.15 18.40 -5.28
C LYS A 40 -6.47 19.64 -6.10
N LYS A 41 -5.63 20.68 -6.03
CA LYS A 41 -5.80 21.91 -6.82
C LYS A 41 -5.71 21.66 -8.33
N TYR A 42 -4.86 20.73 -8.79
CA TYR A 42 -4.75 20.40 -10.23
C TYR A 42 -5.88 19.48 -10.71
N ILE A 43 -6.36 18.58 -9.85
CA ILE A 43 -7.52 17.72 -10.15
C ILE A 43 -8.81 18.55 -10.18
N GLU A 44 -8.98 19.49 -9.25
CA GLU A 44 -10.14 20.38 -9.16
C GLU A 44 -10.19 21.37 -10.34
N ILE A 45 -9.05 21.97 -10.72
CA ILE A 45 -8.94 22.82 -11.93
C ILE A 45 -9.30 22.02 -13.19
N LYS A 46 -8.82 20.78 -13.32
CA LYS A 46 -9.11 19.91 -14.49
C LYS A 46 -10.55 19.39 -14.53
N THR A 47 -11.25 19.36 -13.39
CA THR A 47 -12.70 19.06 -13.34
C THR A 47 -13.57 20.27 -13.65
N VAL A 48 -13.11 21.49 -13.33
CA VAL A 48 -13.82 22.74 -13.67
C VAL A 48 -13.71 23.04 -15.17
N ASP A 49 -12.54 22.86 -15.78
CA ASP A 49 -12.34 23.05 -17.24
C ASP A 49 -13.16 22.08 -18.11
N LYS A 50 -13.57 20.93 -17.55
CA LYS A 50 -14.33 19.90 -18.30
C LYS A 50 -15.82 20.20 -18.42
N HIS A 51 -16.34 21.19 -17.68
CA HIS A 51 -17.75 21.57 -17.73
C HIS A 51 -18.06 22.68 -18.73
N GLU A 52 -17.07 23.42 -19.24
CA GLU A 52 -17.31 24.58 -20.11
C GLU A 52 -17.22 24.26 -21.61
N ASN A 53 -16.63 23.12 -22.00
CA ASN A 53 -16.40 22.78 -23.41
C ASN A 53 -17.24 21.60 -23.90
N LYS A 54 -18.58 21.76 -23.86
CA LYS A 54 -19.52 20.80 -24.44
C LYS A 54 -20.42 21.44 -25.49
N LYS A 55 -19.84 21.75 -26.66
CA LYS A 55 -20.59 21.81 -27.92
C LYS A 55 -19.80 21.08 -29.01
N GLU A 56 -20.51 20.13 -29.63
CA GLU A 56 -20.24 19.47 -30.91
C GLU A 56 -18.99 18.56 -31.02
N ILE A 57 -19.22 17.24 -31.05
CA ILE A 57 -19.24 16.40 -32.28
C ILE A 57 -19.49 14.94 -31.88
N SER A 58 -20.30 14.29 -32.71
CA SER A 58 -20.96 13.01 -32.56
C SER A 58 -20.12 11.80 -33.03
N GLN A 59 -20.41 10.62 -32.44
CA GLN A 59 -20.28 9.26 -33.01
C GLN A 59 -18.87 8.61 -33.16
N PRO A 60 -18.73 7.26 -33.30
CA PRO A 60 -18.78 6.31 -32.18
C PRO A 60 -17.75 5.16 -32.36
N SER A 61 -16.47 5.30 -31.99
CA SER A 61 -15.52 4.17 -32.18
C SER A 61 -14.24 4.16 -31.34
N GLU A 62 -14.00 5.14 -30.46
CA GLU A 62 -12.70 5.26 -29.77
C GLU A 62 -12.67 4.83 -28.29
N ARG A 63 -13.69 4.13 -27.78
CA ARG A 63 -13.61 3.56 -26.41
C ARG A 63 -12.73 2.31 -26.30
N PHE A 64 -12.34 1.71 -27.42
CA PHE A 64 -11.45 0.55 -27.43
C PHE A 64 -9.97 0.94 -27.19
N TYR A 65 -9.57 2.19 -27.50
CA TYR A 65 -8.19 2.65 -27.34
C TYR A 65 -7.82 2.97 -25.87
N LEU A 66 -8.76 3.46 -25.06
CA LEU A 66 -8.52 3.66 -23.62
C LEU A 66 -8.36 2.34 -22.84
N LYS A 67 -8.80 1.22 -23.42
CA LYS A 67 -8.66 -0.13 -22.86
C LYS A 67 -7.25 -0.71 -23.05
N ARG A 68 -6.43 -0.12 -23.93
CA ARG A 68 -5.02 -0.51 -24.14
C ARG A 68 -4.03 0.39 -23.40
N VAL A 69 -4.43 1.61 -23.04
CA VAL A 69 -3.59 2.55 -22.27
C VAL A 69 -3.42 2.11 -20.81
N SER A 70 -4.40 1.45 -20.20
CA SER A 70 -4.25 0.87 -18.85
C SER A 70 -3.34 -0.37 -18.82
N SER A 71 -3.33 -1.18 -19.88
CA SER A 71 -2.31 -2.24 -20.06
C SER A 71 -0.89 -1.69 -20.32
N GLY A 72 -0.79 -0.39 -20.61
CA GLY A 72 0.48 0.36 -20.70
C GLY A 72 0.98 0.88 -19.35
N ILE A 73 0.10 1.09 -18.37
CA ILE A 73 0.49 1.43 -16.99
C ILE A 73 1.01 0.18 -16.25
N GLU A 74 0.49 -1.00 -16.59
CA GLU A 74 0.97 -2.31 -16.10
C GLU A 74 2.44 -2.62 -16.43
N ARG A 75 3.04 -1.99 -17.46
CA ARG A 75 4.47 -2.16 -17.80
C ARG A 75 5.38 -1.03 -17.30
N VAL A 76 4.84 0.15 -17.02
CA VAL A 76 5.60 1.31 -16.53
C VAL A 76 5.71 1.29 -15.00
N LEU A 77 4.75 0.69 -14.29
CA LEU A 77 4.80 0.44 -12.85
C LEU A 77 5.40 -0.93 -12.53
N ASN A 78 6.64 -1.11 -12.99
CA ASN A 78 7.57 -2.15 -12.53
C ASN A 78 8.00 -1.85 -11.08
N LEU A 79 7.00 -1.76 -10.20
CA LEU A 79 7.08 -1.41 -8.80
C LEU A 79 7.98 -2.45 -8.15
N SER A 80 9.12 -1.97 -7.67
CA SER A 80 10.15 -2.78 -7.02
C SER A 80 9.48 -3.74 -6.02
N LYS A 81 10.00 -4.97 -5.86
CA LYS A 81 9.45 -5.98 -4.92
C LYS A 81 9.13 -5.40 -3.53
N HIS A 82 9.77 -4.29 -3.14
CA HIS A 82 9.58 -3.58 -1.89
C HIS A 82 8.33 -2.69 -1.84
N GLU A 83 7.85 -2.11 -2.95
CA GLU A 83 6.56 -1.37 -2.97
C GLU A 83 5.38 -2.29 -2.73
N LYS A 84 5.38 -3.44 -3.41
CA LYS A 84 4.31 -4.43 -3.29
C LYS A 84 4.19 -4.91 -1.84
N LEU A 85 5.31 -5.14 -1.17
CA LEU A 85 5.34 -5.50 0.25
C LEU A 85 4.75 -4.42 1.16
N LEU A 86 4.97 -3.14 0.87
CA LEU A 86 4.44 -2.04 1.67
C LEU A 86 2.93 -1.89 1.51
N VAL A 87 2.45 -1.88 0.26
CA VAL A 87 1.01 -1.87 -0.04
C VAL A 87 0.30 -3.05 0.62
N GLN A 88 0.88 -4.25 0.53
CA GLN A 88 0.32 -5.47 1.13
C GLN A 88 0.44 -5.51 2.65
N SER A 89 1.38 -4.77 3.24
CA SER A 89 1.51 -4.68 4.71
C SER A 89 0.47 -3.78 5.37
N GLY A 90 -0.16 -2.87 4.61
CA GLY A 90 -1.08 -1.86 5.15
C GLY A 90 -0.36 -0.75 5.95
N ILE A 91 0.96 -0.80 6.02
CA ILE A 91 1.77 0.22 6.67
C ILE A 91 1.92 1.38 5.69
N GLN A 92 1.54 2.59 6.11
CA GLN A 92 1.56 3.80 5.28
C GLN A 92 2.97 4.36 5.01
N LEU A 93 4.01 3.55 5.22
CA LEU A 93 5.38 3.96 5.03
C LEU A 93 5.75 3.92 3.54
N SER A 94 6.33 5.02 3.05
CA SER A 94 6.96 5.09 1.74
C SER A 94 8.21 4.20 1.69
N GLN A 95 8.59 3.73 0.50
CA GLN A 95 9.85 2.99 0.31
C GLN A 95 11.06 3.73 0.87
N GLY A 96 11.07 5.07 0.71
CA GLY A 96 12.11 5.92 1.25
C GLY A 96 12.18 5.90 2.78
N GLU A 97 11.02 5.84 3.45
CA GLU A 97 10.95 5.84 4.92
C GLU A 97 11.45 4.51 5.51
N VAL A 98 11.16 3.38 4.86
CA VAL A 98 11.72 2.08 5.26
C VAL A 98 13.22 2.04 5.04
N PHE A 99 13.72 2.58 3.92
CA PHE A 99 15.16 2.64 3.66
C PHE A 99 15.90 3.53 4.67
N ILE A 100 15.34 4.71 4.97
CA ILE A 100 15.86 5.61 6.01
C ILE A 100 15.83 4.92 7.38
N GLY A 101 14.75 4.23 7.72
CA GLY A 101 14.65 3.45 8.96
C GLY A 101 15.73 2.37 9.08
N ARG A 102 16.06 1.68 7.98
CA ARG A 102 17.14 0.67 7.95
C ARG A 102 18.51 1.29 8.20
N LEU A 103 18.81 2.43 7.57
CA LEU A 103 20.05 3.14 7.82
C LEU A 103 20.13 3.67 9.26
N MET A 104 19.03 4.19 9.80
CA MET A 104 18.97 4.69 11.17
C MET A 104 19.26 3.58 12.19
N VAL A 105 18.58 2.44 12.09
CA VAL A 105 18.79 1.31 13.02
C VAL A 105 20.20 0.75 12.89
N ALA A 106 20.76 0.68 11.67
CA ALA A 106 22.13 0.23 11.45
C ALA A 106 23.16 1.17 12.09
N VAL A 107 23.01 2.50 11.91
CA VAL A 107 23.90 3.50 12.52
C VAL A 107 23.82 3.42 14.04
N ILE A 108 22.62 3.36 14.61
CA ILE A 108 22.44 3.23 16.07
C ILE A 108 23.11 1.96 16.60
N ALA A 109 22.91 0.81 15.93
CA ALA A 109 23.50 -0.46 16.33
C ALA A 109 25.04 -0.42 16.30
N ILE A 110 25.63 0.20 15.27
CA ILE A 110 27.08 0.37 15.14
C ILE A 110 27.60 1.32 16.22
N SER A 111 26.92 2.44 16.45
CA SER A 111 27.33 3.42 17.48
C SER A 111 27.31 2.82 18.88
N ILE A 112 26.30 2.00 19.21
CA ILE A 112 26.26 1.23 20.47
C ILE A 112 27.47 0.28 20.53
N GLY A 113 27.75 -0.45 19.46
CA GLY A 113 28.86 -1.40 19.43
C GLY A 113 30.23 -0.76 19.64
N VAL A 114 30.45 0.43 19.08
CA VAL A 114 31.69 1.21 19.28
C VAL A 114 31.75 1.79 20.70
N PHE A 115 30.61 2.23 21.26
CA PHE A 115 30.56 2.79 22.62
C PHE A 115 30.93 1.78 23.71
N TYR A 116 30.59 0.50 23.53
CA TYR A 116 30.92 -0.58 24.47
C TYR A 116 32.23 -1.31 24.13
N ASP A 117 33.05 -0.79 23.21
CA ASP A 117 34.31 -1.40 22.75
C ASP A 117 34.16 -2.88 22.35
N PHE A 118 33.05 -3.23 21.70
CA PHE A 118 32.86 -4.60 21.21
C PHE A 118 33.85 -4.95 20.10
N PRO A 119 34.23 -6.23 19.96
CA PRO A 119 35.10 -6.65 18.87
C PRO A 119 34.46 -6.31 17.52
N ILE A 120 35.29 -5.89 16.55
CA ILE A 120 34.86 -5.39 15.23
C ILE A 120 33.86 -6.33 14.54
N LEU A 121 34.03 -7.63 14.72
CA LEU A 121 33.19 -8.69 14.13
C LEU A 121 31.76 -8.68 14.71
N LEU A 122 31.61 -8.32 15.98
CA LEU A 122 30.33 -8.18 16.68
C LEU A 122 29.63 -6.86 16.28
N ILE A 123 30.39 -5.78 16.09
CA ILE A 123 29.88 -4.50 15.59
C ILE A 123 29.28 -4.66 14.17
N ILE A 124 30.02 -5.33 13.28
CA ILE A 124 29.55 -5.62 11.91
C ILE A 124 28.28 -6.48 11.94
N SER A 125 28.25 -7.48 12.81
CA SER A 125 27.08 -8.36 12.98
C SER A 125 25.86 -7.59 13.47
N CYS A 126 26.01 -6.71 14.47
CA CYS A 126 24.93 -5.86 14.98
C CYS A 126 24.41 -4.88 13.92
N GLY A 127 25.30 -4.26 13.13
CA GLY A 127 24.92 -3.38 12.02
C GLY A 127 24.11 -4.13 10.95
N PHE A 128 24.52 -5.36 10.62
CA PHE A 128 23.80 -6.21 9.67
C PHE A 128 22.41 -6.58 10.21
N VAL A 129 22.30 -7.05 11.45
CA VAL A 129 21.01 -7.36 12.07
C VAL A 129 20.10 -6.13 12.12
N GLY A 130 20.64 -4.97 12.52
CA GLY A 130 19.91 -3.70 12.55
C GLY A 130 19.36 -3.27 11.19
N PHE A 131 20.12 -3.51 10.11
CA PHE A 131 19.69 -3.20 8.75
C PHE A 131 18.54 -4.09 8.24
N TYR A 132 18.43 -5.32 8.75
CA TYR A 132 17.36 -6.25 8.37
C TYR A 132 16.13 -6.19 9.27
N LEU A 133 16.25 -5.63 10.47
CA LEU A 133 15.14 -5.55 11.44
C LEU A 133 13.88 -4.85 10.89
N PRO A 134 13.97 -3.68 10.20
CA PRO A 134 12.77 -3.00 9.70
C PRO A 134 12.04 -3.77 8.60
N ILE A 135 12.76 -4.46 7.71
CA ILE A 135 12.10 -5.26 6.66
C ILE A 135 11.42 -6.49 7.25
N MET A 136 11.96 -7.07 8.32
CA MET A 136 11.30 -8.13 9.06
C MET A 136 10.00 -7.65 9.71
N TYR A 137 10.00 -6.44 10.28
CA TYR A 137 8.80 -5.83 10.84
C TYR A 137 7.70 -5.64 9.77
N VAL A 138 8.04 -5.10 8.59
CA VAL A 138 7.10 -4.97 7.48
C VAL A 138 6.55 -6.32 7.02
N LYS A 139 7.42 -7.33 6.88
CA LYS A 139 7.00 -8.70 6.52
C LYS A 139 6.05 -9.30 7.55
N LYS A 140 6.31 -9.10 8.84
CA LYS A 140 5.44 -9.54 9.93
C LYS A 140 4.07 -8.83 9.88
N GLY A 141 4.06 -7.53 9.60
CA GLY A 141 2.83 -6.75 9.39
C GLY A 141 2.00 -7.29 8.22
N ARG A 142 2.64 -7.53 7.06
CA ARG A 142 2.00 -8.18 5.91
C ARG A 142 1.41 -9.52 6.26
N LYS A 143 2.17 -10.39 6.94
CA LYS A 143 1.68 -11.71 7.34
C LYS A 143 0.42 -11.60 8.21
N LYS A 144 0.46 -10.74 9.23
CA LYS A 144 -0.67 -10.51 10.14
C LYS A 144 -1.90 -9.95 9.40
N ARG A 145 -1.69 -9.05 8.43
CA ARG A 145 -2.77 -8.50 7.60
C ARG A 145 -3.42 -9.57 6.73
N LEU A 146 -2.63 -10.44 6.10
CA LEU A 146 -3.15 -11.56 5.29
C LEU A 146 -3.86 -12.61 6.16
N GLU A 147 -3.32 -12.96 7.33
CA GLU A 147 -3.99 -13.84 8.29
C GLU A 147 -5.35 -13.26 8.71
N LYS A 148 -5.43 -11.95 8.96
CA LYS A 148 -6.71 -11.27 9.26
C LYS A 148 -7.68 -11.33 8.07
N CYS A 149 -7.18 -11.19 6.84
CA CYS A 149 -7.98 -11.28 5.61
C CYS A 149 -8.64 -12.66 5.47
N SER A 150 -7.88 -13.75 5.62
CA SER A 150 -8.42 -15.12 5.55
C SER A 150 -9.48 -15.36 6.64
N ASN A 151 -9.22 -14.91 7.88
CA ASN A 151 -10.21 -15.02 8.96
C ASN A 151 -11.52 -14.25 8.69
N GLN A 152 -11.44 -13.10 8.02
CA GLN A 152 -12.61 -12.28 7.65
C GLN A 152 -13.36 -12.80 6.42
N LEU A 153 -12.74 -13.67 5.61
CA LEU A 153 -13.33 -14.12 4.34
C LEU A 153 -14.64 -14.88 4.56
N GLY A 154 -14.70 -15.76 5.57
CA GLY A 154 -15.91 -16.48 5.93
C GLY A 154 -17.06 -15.54 6.30
N GLU A 155 -16.78 -14.52 7.11
CA GLU A 155 -17.75 -13.49 7.50
C GLU A 155 -18.23 -12.68 6.28
N ALA A 156 -17.31 -12.22 5.43
CA ALA A 156 -17.63 -11.48 4.21
C ALA A 156 -18.53 -12.28 3.25
N LEU A 157 -18.24 -13.56 3.07
CA LEU A 157 -19.07 -14.44 2.24
C LEU A 157 -20.42 -14.73 2.87
N GLY A 158 -20.48 -14.88 4.19
CA GLY A 158 -21.73 -14.97 4.95
C GLY A 158 -22.62 -13.75 4.73
N THR A 159 -22.07 -12.55 4.91
CA THR A 159 -22.75 -11.27 4.64
C THR A 159 -23.23 -11.18 3.20
N MET A 160 -22.37 -11.50 2.23
CA MET A 160 -22.74 -11.47 0.82
C MET A 160 -23.86 -12.47 0.49
N ALA A 161 -23.77 -13.70 0.99
CA ALA A 161 -24.76 -14.74 0.76
C ALA A 161 -26.11 -14.43 1.43
N ASN A 162 -26.09 -13.85 2.63
CA ASN A 162 -27.31 -13.40 3.32
C ASN A 162 -28.00 -12.27 2.53
N ALA A 163 -27.23 -11.31 2.03
CA ALA A 163 -27.76 -10.22 1.20
C ALA A 163 -28.38 -10.76 -0.10
N LEU A 164 -27.69 -11.66 -0.80
CA LEU A 164 -28.21 -12.27 -2.02
C LEU A 164 -29.50 -13.08 -1.76
N ARG A 165 -29.55 -13.84 -0.65
CA ARG A 165 -30.77 -14.58 -0.25
C ARG A 165 -31.94 -13.66 0.11
N ALA A 166 -31.65 -12.47 0.64
CA ALA A 166 -32.65 -11.44 0.90
C ALA A 166 -33.11 -10.69 -0.36
N GLY A 167 -32.63 -11.07 -1.55
CA GLY A 167 -33.03 -10.49 -2.84
C GLY A 167 -32.24 -9.23 -3.23
N PHE A 168 -31.18 -8.88 -2.51
CA PHE A 168 -30.32 -7.78 -2.91
C PHE A 168 -29.51 -8.14 -4.17
N SER A 169 -29.23 -7.15 -5.01
CA SER A 169 -28.33 -7.31 -6.14
C SER A 169 -26.89 -7.59 -5.69
N PHE A 170 -26.09 -8.23 -6.55
CA PHE A 170 -24.66 -8.46 -6.30
C PHE A 170 -23.91 -7.18 -5.90
N MET A 171 -24.22 -6.05 -6.54
CA MET A 171 -23.61 -4.76 -6.22
C MET A 171 -24.00 -4.25 -4.83
N GLN A 172 -25.23 -4.51 -4.38
CA GLN A 172 -25.65 -4.18 -3.01
C GLN A 172 -25.01 -5.12 -1.98
N ALA A 173 -24.92 -6.41 -2.28
CA ALA A 173 -24.25 -7.38 -1.42
C ALA A 173 -22.76 -7.02 -1.22
N MET A 174 -22.07 -6.62 -2.28
CA MET A 174 -20.70 -6.09 -2.19
C MET A 174 -20.61 -4.82 -1.34
N LYS A 175 -21.60 -3.90 -1.44
CA LYS A 175 -21.65 -2.69 -0.61
C LYS A 175 -21.83 -3.01 0.87
N MET A 176 -22.58 -4.07 1.21
CA MET A 176 -22.72 -4.53 2.59
C MET A 176 -21.38 -5.05 3.12
N VAL A 177 -20.69 -5.91 2.37
CA VAL A 177 -19.34 -6.39 2.73
C VAL A 177 -18.38 -5.22 2.93
N ALA A 178 -18.39 -4.23 2.04
CA ALA A 178 -17.53 -3.05 2.12
C ALA A 178 -17.80 -2.17 3.36
N LYS A 179 -19.00 -2.26 3.96
CA LYS A 179 -19.43 -1.45 5.10
C LYS A 179 -19.33 -2.19 6.43
N GLU A 180 -19.62 -3.49 6.44
CA GLU A 180 -19.75 -4.30 7.65
C GLU A 180 -18.45 -5.01 8.03
N ILE A 181 -17.61 -5.33 7.05
CA ILE A 181 -16.35 -6.04 7.31
C ILE A 181 -15.24 -5.04 7.63
N ASP A 182 -14.54 -5.28 8.74
CA ASP A 182 -13.42 -4.46 9.18
C ASP A 182 -12.21 -4.52 8.22
N ASP A 183 -11.22 -3.65 8.45
CA ASP A 183 -9.90 -3.74 7.80
C ASP A 183 -9.26 -5.13 8.04
N PRO A 184 -8.63 -5.77 7.03
CA PRO A 184 -8.31 -5.22 5.72
C PRO A 184 -9.34 -5.44 4.61
N LEU A 185 -10.30 -6.34 4.78
CA LEU A 185 -11.10 -6.82 3.65
C LEU A 185 -12.16 -5.80 3.18
N GLY A 186 -12.92 -5.22 4.10
CA GLY A 186 -14.00 -4.26 3.75
C GLY A 186 -13.51 -3.04 2.96
N PRO A 187 -12.46 -2.32 3.39
CA PRO A 187 -11.89 -1.21 2.63
C PRO A 187 -11.44 -1.58 1.22
N GLU A 188 -10.93 -2.79 1.01
CA GLU A 188 -10.49 -3.25 -0.32
C GLU A 188 -11.68 -3.60 -1.24
N PHE A 189 -12.78 -4.13 -0.69
CA PHE A 189 -14.06 -4.23 -1.39
C PHE A 189 -14.65 -2.85 -1.72
N SER A 190 -14.51 -1.87 -0.82
CA SER A 190 -14.94 -0.47 -1.07
C SER A 190 -14.17 0.15 -2.25
N LYS A 191 -12.85 -0.06 -2.32
CA LYS A 191 -12.02 0.36 -3.47
C LYS A 191 -12.44 -0.34 -4.76
N ALA A 192 -12.65 -1.65 -4.74
CA ALA A 192 -13.12 -2.40 -5.91
C ALA A 192 -14.48 -1.89 -6.40
N LEU A 193 -15.41 -1.57 -5.49
CA LEU A 193 -16.69 -0.93 -5.84
C LEU A 193 -16.51 0.45 -6.48
N GLN A 194 -15.59 1.27 -5.98
CA GLN A 194 -15.28 2.56 -6.59
C GLN A 194 -14.71 2.40 -8.00
N GLU A 195 -13.76 1.48 -8.20
CA GLU A 195 -13.21 1.13 -9.51
C GLU A 195 -14.32 0.73 -10.49
N ILE A 196 -15.25 -0.14 -10.05
CA ILE A 196 -16.42 -0.54 -10.85
C ILE A 196 -17.32 0.65 -11.18
N ASN A 197 -17.60 1.53 -10.21
CA ASN A 197 -18.40 2.74 -10.44
C ASN A 197 -17.72 3.72 -11.42
N TYR A 198 -16.39 3.69 -11.52
CA TYR A 198 -15.61 4.45 -12.50
C TYR A 198 -15.50 3.75 -13.87
N GLY A 199 -16.17 2.62 -14.07
CA GLY A 199 -16.24 1.91 -15.34
C GLY A 199 -15.14 0.87 -15.55
N VAL A 200 -14.37 0.52 -14.51
CA VAL A 200 -13.49 -0.65 -14.54
C VAL A 200 -14.34 -1.92 -14.53
N SER A 201 -13.93 -2.95 -15.28
CA SER A 201 -14.65 -4.21 -15.27
C SER A 201 -14.51 -4.90 -13.91
N VAL A 202 -15.50 -5.71 -13.54
CA VAL A 202 -15.54 -6.39 -12.23
C VAL A 202 -14.36 -7.33 -12.09
N GLU A 203 -13.97 -8.00 -13.17
CA GLU A 203 -12.80 -8.88 -13.23
C GLU A 203 -11.52 -8.12 -12.92
N ASN A 204 -11.35 -6.94 -13.51
CA ASN A 204 -10.17 -6.10 -13.28
C ASN A 204 -10.14 -5.51 -11.88
N ALA A 205 -11.30 -5.11 -11.34
CA ALA A 205 -11.40 -4.61 -9.97
C ALA A 205 -11.07 -5.70 -8.93
N PHE A 206 -11.51 -6.94 -9.16
CA PHE A 206 -11.18 -8.08 -8.30
C PHE A 206 -9.72 -8.52 -8.44
N ARG A 207 -9.14 -8.47 -9.65
CA ARG A 207 -7.69 -8.66 -9.82
C ARG A 207 -6.90 -7.62 -9.02
N GLY A 208 -7.28 -6.35 -9.10
CA GLY A 208 -6.66 -5.29 -8.29
C GLY A 208 -6.79 -5.54 -6.78
N LEU A 209 -7.93 -6.06 -6.34
CA LEU A 209 -8.14 -6.48 -4.94
C LEU A 209 -7.16 -7.58 -4.53
N ILE A 210 -7.02 -8.64 -5.34
CA ILE A 210 -6.08 -9.76 -5.10
C ILE A 210 -4.62 -9.27 -5.09
N GLU A 211 -4.25 -8.32 -5.93
CA GLU A 211 -2.90 -7.76 -5.92
C GLU A 211 -2.56 -7.01 -4.62
N ARG A 212 -3.56 -6.32 -4.04
CA ARG A 212 -3.45 -5.58 -2.77
C ARG A 212 -3.53 -6.50 -1.55
N LEU A 213 -4.34 -7.56 -1.62
CA LEU A 213 -4.47 -8.62 -0.62
C LEU A 213 -4.23 -9.99 -1.26
N PRO A 214 -2.96 -10.40 -1.46
CA PRO A 214 -2.63 -11.68 -2.08
C PRO A 214 -2.84 -12.83 -1.10
N ASP A 215 -4.09 -13.14 -0.83
CA ASP A 215 -4.53 -14.31 -0.08
C ASP A 215 -5.09 -15.36 -1.04
N LYS A 216 -4.68 -16.63 -0.84
CA LYS A 216 -5.00 -17.73 -1.77
C LYS A 216 -6.48 -18.09 -1.74
N GLU A 217 -7.10 -18.04 -0.56
CA GLU A 217 -8.52 -18.39 -0.41
C GLU A 217 -9.38 -17.31 -1.04
N LEU A 218 -9.04 -16.05 -0.80
CA LEU A 218 -9.67 -14.90 -1.44
C LEU A 218 -9.57 -14.96 -2.97
N GLU A 219 -8.40 -15.28 -3.51
CA GLU A 219 -8.18 -15.43 -4.95
C GLU A 219 -9.09 -16.50 -5.56
N ILE A 220 -9.18 -17.69 -4.94
CA ILE A 220 -10.04 -18.78 -5.41
C ILE A 220 -11.50 -18.34 -5.42
N VAL A 221 -11.96 -17.69 -4.35
CA VAL A 221 -13.34 -17.24 -4.20
C VAL A 221 -13.69 -16.17 -5.23
N LEU A 222 -12.88 -15.12 -5.37
CA LEU A 222 -13.14 -14.04 -6.32
C LEU A 222 -13.11 -14.52 -7.78
N ASN A 223 -12.18 -15.41 -8.13
CA ASN A 223 -12.14 -16.03 -9.45
C ASN A 223 -13.39 -16.87 -9.73
N THR A 224 -13.87 -17.60 -8.73
CA THR A 224 -15.12 -18.38 -8.84
C THR A 224 -16.33 -17.47 -9.05
N LEU A 225 -16.43 -16.36 -8.30
CA LEU A 225 -17.51 -15.38 -8.45
C LEU A 225 -17.52 -14.73 -9.84
N ILE A 226 -16.34 -14.45 -10.42
CA ILE A 226 -16.22 -13.95 -11.80
C ILE A 226 -16.82 -14.95 -12.79
N ILE A 227 -16.45 -16.24 -12.67
CA ILE A 227 -16.93 -17.29 -13.56
C ILE A 227 -18.44 -17.48 -13.41
N GLN A 228 -18.95 -17.54 -12.18
CA GLN A 228 -20.36 -17.75 -11.91
C GLN A 228 -21.21 -16.58 -12.42
N ARG A 229 -20.72 -15.34 -12.30
CA ARG A 229 -21.37 -14.17 -12.89
C ARG A 229 -21.42 -14.23 -14.41
N SER A 230 -20.36 -14.72 -15.05
CA SER A 230 -20.30 -14.83 -16.52
C SER A 230 -21.23 -15.90 -17.10
N THR A 231 -21.64 -16.88 -16.29
CA THR A 231 -22.47 -18.02 -16.69
C THR A 231 -23.92 -17.93 -16.20
N GLY A 232 -24.18 -17.26 -15.07
CA GLY A 232 -25.50 -17.14 -14.45
C GLY A 232 -26.37 -15.97 -14.94
N GLY A 233 -25.98 -15.30 -16.04
CA GLY A 233 -26.76 -14.25 -16.68
C GLY A 233 -27.71 -14.79 -17.75
N THR A 234 -28.69 -15.59 -17.36
CA THR A 234 -29.91 -15.90 -18.13
C THR A 234 -31.11 -15.70 -17.24
#